data_AF-A0A7C0VRW7-F1
#
_entry.id   AF-A0A7C0VRW7-F1
#
_cell.length_a   1.000
_cell.length_b   1.000
_cell.length_c   1.000
_cell.angle_alpha   90.00
_cell.angle_beta   90.00
_cell.angle_gamma   90.00
#
_symmetry.space_group_name_H-M   'P 1'
#
loop_
_entity.id
_entity.type
_entity.pdbx_description
1 polymer ?
#
loop_
_entity_poly.entity_id
_entity_poly.type
_entity_poly.pdbx_seq_one_letter_code
_entity_poly.pdbx_strand_id
1 'polypeptide(L)'
;MRWVSGKDETSVAMRLHNILNLDPEEPIFLAENSFSDLKQAPLTEKYLEELEGLGDISSTRPVQLVDRNDCAPIALAVYVHSQGFDHWLVLTNIISKDGCFGERVRALACNCAEEIETDAKSLREAVVEYYSIFLRNQWLCESCA
;
A
#
# COMPACT_ATOMS: atom_id res chain seq x y z
N MET A 1 -11.86 -9.84 -9.02
CA MET A 1 -11.91 -10.31 -7.62
C MET A 1 -13.02 -9.54 -6.92
N ARG A 2 -13.96 -10.23 -6.26
CA ARG A 2 -15.08 -9.60 -5.55
C ARG A 2 -14.79 -9.71 -4.06
N TRP A 3 -14.53 -8.59 -3.41
CA TRP A 3 -14.40 -8.56 -1.95
C TRP A 3 -15.75 -8.90 -1.33
N VAL A 4 -15.80 -9.98 -0.56
CA VAL A 4 -16.97 -10.32 0.23
C VAL A 4 -16.91 -9.46 1.49
N SER A 5 -17.71 -8.40 1.53
CA SER A 5 -17.97 -7.66 2.76
C SER A 5 -18.80 -8.56 3.68
N GLY A 6 -18.11 -9.23 4.61
CA GLY A 6 -18.73 -9.93 5.72
C GLY A 6 -19.37 -8.90 6.64
N LYS A 7 -20.69 -8.94 6.76
CA LYS A 7 -21.52 -7.88 7.35
C LYS A 7 -21.62 -7.93 8.88
N ASP A 8 -20.71 -8.60 9.60
CA ASP A 8 -20.88 -8.84 11.04
C ASP A 8 -19.59 -9.06 11.86
N GLU A 9 -18.48 -8.42 11.48
CA GLU A 9 -17.31 -8.30 12.36
C GLU A 9 -17.01 -6.82 12.52
N THR A 10 -16.92 -6.33 13.77
CA THR A 10 -16.28 -5.03 14.06
C THR A 10 -14.97 -4.98 13.27
N SER A 11 -14.88 -4.12 12.26
CA SER A 11 -13.66 -4.00 11.45
C SER A 11 -12.49 -3.74 12.38
N VAL A 12 -11.63 -4.73 12.53
CA VAL A 12 -10.41 -4.58 13.32
C VAL A 12 -9.44 -3.83 12.43
N ALA A 13 -9.20 -2.57 12.77
CA ALA A 13 -8.22 -1.74 12.09
C ALA A 13 -6.86 -2.46 11.99
N MET A 14 -6.44 -2.79 10.77
CA MET A 14 -5.06 -3.25 10.53
C MET A 14 -4.05 -2.14 10.87
N ARG A 15 -2.82 -2.53 11.21
CA ARG A 15 -1.70 -1.62 11.47
C ARG A 15 -1.44 -0.64 10.32
N LEU A 16 -1.69 -1.04 9.08
CA LEU A 16 -1.57 -0.13 7.94
C LEU A 16 -2.56 1.04 8.03
N HIS A 17 -3.82 0.83 8.46
CA HIS A 17 -4.76 1.94 8.68
C HIS A 17 -4.24 2.89 9.75
N ASN A 18 -3.72 2.34 10.85
CA ASN A 18 -3.17 3.16 11.94
C ASN A 18 -1.94 3.97 11.51
N ILE A 19 -1.05 3.40 10.71
CA ILE A 19 0.15 4.09 10.20
C ILE A 19 -0.24 5.18 9.19
N LEU A 20 -1.21 4.91 8.32
CA LEU A 20 -1.66 5.84 7.28
C LEU A 20 -2.74 6.82 7.76
N ASN A 21 -3.16 6.73 9.02
CA ASN A 21 -4.27 7.51 9.59
C ASN A 21 -5.57 7.40 8.78
N LEU A 22 -5.90 6.17 8.34
CA LEU A 22 -7.10 5.85 7.55
C LEU A 22 -8.22 5.29 8.42
N ASP A 23 -9.46 5.41 7.94
CA ASP A 23 -10.61 4.76 8.59
C ASP A 23 -10.46 3.23 8.47
N PRO A 24 -10.79 2.45 9.51
CA PRO A 24 -10.71 0.98 9.47
C PRO A 24 -11.57 0.32 8.37
N GLU A 25 -12.57 1.01 7.84
CA GLU A 25 -13.41 0.53 6.75
C GLU A 25 -12.82 0.82 5.36
N GLU A 26 -11.79 1.67 5.26
CA GLU A 26 -11.17 2.03 3.98
C GLU A 26 -10.33 0.86 3.42
N PRO A 27 -10.63 0.35 2.22
CA PRO A 27 -9.89 -0.77 1.67
C PRO A 27 -8.44 -0.40 1.35
N ILE A 28 -7.49 -1.18 1.88
CA ILE A 28 -6.07 -1.07 1.56
C ILE A 28 -5.65 -2.22 0.66
N PHE A 29 -4.85 -1.93 -0.37
CA PHE A 29 -4.26 -2.89 -1.28
C PHE A 29 -2.75 -2.70 -1.37
N LEU A 30 -1.97 -3.68 -0.91
CA LEU A 30 -0.55 -3.75 -1.25
C LEU A 30 -0.39 -4.31 -2.67
N ALA A 31 0.45 -3.66 -3.48
CA ALA A 31 0.59 -3.96 -4.91
C ALA A 31 0.90 -5.43 -5.21
N GLU A 32 1.75 -6.08 -4.41
CA GLU A 32 2.13 -7.46 -4.66
C GLU A 32 1.07 -8.45 -4.18
N ASN A 33 0.71 -9.41 -5.03
CA ASN A 33 -0.35 -10.37 -4.74
C ASN A 33 0.10 -11.54 -3.85
N SER A 34 1.40 -11.74 -3.67
CA SER A 34 1.93 -12.87 -2.91
C SER A 34 3.28 -12.57 -2.29
N PHE A 35 3.63 -13.33 -1.24
CA PHE A 35 4.93 -13.23 -0.59
C PHE A 35 6.10 -13.63 -1.53
N SER A 36 5.84 -14.48 -2.53
CA SER A 36 6.83 -14.86 -3.56
C SER A 36 7.11 -13.73 -4.54
N ASP A 37 6.07 -12.95 -4.91
CA ASP A 37 6.22 -11.82 -5.82
C ASP A 37 7.03 -10.69 -5.18
N LEU A 38 7.03 -10.61 -3.84
CA LEU A 38 7.85 -9.65 -3.07
C LEU A 38 9.35 -9.72 -3.39
N LYS A 39 9.86 -10.85 -3.92
CA LYS A 39 11.29 -10.95 -4.25
C LYS A 39 11.68 -10.04 -5.43
N GLN A 40 10.76 -9.84 -6.37
CA GLN A 40 10.97 -9.08 -7.60
C GLN A 40 10.12 -7.81 -7.68
N ALA A 41 9.04 -7.73 -6.89
CA ALA A 41 8.10 -6.63 -6.82
C ALA A 41 7.62 -6.06 -8.18
N PRO A 42 7.24 -6.92 -9.15
CA PRO A 42 6.94 -6.48 -10.51
C PRO A 42 5.71 -5.56 -10.60
N LEU A 43 4.74 -5.69 -9.69
CA LEU A 43 3.54 -4.85 -9.69
C LEU A 43 3.84 -3.48 -9.12
N THR A 44 4.67 -3.41 -8.08
CA THR A 44 5.15 -2.15 -7.52
C THR A 44 5.87 -1.34 -8.59
N GLU A 45 6.78 -1.97 -9.34
CA GLU A 45 7.49 -1.30 -10.44
C GLU A 45 6.52 -0.77 -11.51
N LYS A 46 5.62 -1.64 -11.96
CA LYS A 46 4.60 -1.26 -12.95
C LYS A 46 3.74 -0.09 -12.50
N TYR A 47 3.29 -0.08 -11.24
CA TYR A 47 2.48 1.02 -10.73
C TYR A 47 3.29 2.31 -10.59
N LEU A 48 4.57 2.25 -10.22
CA LEU A 48 5.43 3.43 -10.23
C LEU A 48 5.57 4.00 -11.65
N GLU A 49 5.85 3.16 -12.65
CA GLU A 49 5.91 3.59 -14.05
C GLU A 49 4.59 4.21 -14.55
N GLU A 50 3.45 3.62 -14.18
CA GLU A 50 2.13 4.15 -14.51
C GLU A 50 1.88 5.53 -13.85
N LEU A 51 2.23 5.68 -12.57
CA LEU A 51 2.11 6.95 -11.83
C LEU A 51 3.07 8.01 -12.39
N GLU A 52 4.28 7.64 -12.81
CA GLU A 52 5.24 8.52 -13.47
C GLU A 52 4.70 9.02 -14.82
N GLY A 53 4.06 8.13 -15.59
CA GLY A 53 3.42 8.48 -16.85
C GLY A 53 2.20 9.41 -16.72
N LEU A 54 1.53 9.43 -15.57
CA LEU A 54 0.39 10.31 -15.30
C LEU A 54 0.80 11.78 -15.08
N GLY A 55 2.06 12.03 -14.71
CA GLY A 55 2.66 13.36 -14.58
C GLY A 55 2.21 14.19 -13.37
N ASP A 56 0.96 14.09 -12.93
CA ASP A 56 0.47 14.72 -11.70
C ASP A 56 -0.51 13.81 -10.94
N ILE A 57 -0.08 13.35 -9.77
CA ILE A 57 -0.89 12.53 -8.85
C ILE A 57 -1.54 13.37 -7.74
N SER A 58 -1.45 14.71 -7.78
CA SER A 58 -2.02 15.59 -6.74
C SER A 58 -3.51 15.34 -6.50
N SER A 59 -4.25 14.97 -7.56
CA SER A 59 -5.67 14.63 -7.50
C SER A 59 -5.98 13.40 -6.63
N THR A 60 -5.01 12.52 -6.40
CA THR A 60 -5.18 11.29 -5.59
C THR A 60 -4.83 11.47 -4.12
N ARG A 61 -4.45 12.69 -3.70
CA ARG A 61 -4.02 13.03 -2.32
C ARG A 61 -3.04 11.99 -1.76
N PRO A 62 -1.85 11.86 -2.38
CA PRO A 62 -0.88 10.85 -1.97
C PRO A 62 -0.50 11.02 -0.50
N VAL A 63 -0.23 9.90 0.17
CA VAL A 63 0.38 9.88 1.50
C VAL A 63 1.74 9.19 1.37
N GLN A 64 2.80 9.86 1.80
CA GLN A 64 4.14 9.31 1.86
C GLN A 64 4.46 8.87 3.28
N LEU A 65 5.02 7.67 3.42
CA LEU A 65 5.63 7.24 4.67
C LEU A 65 7.13 7.46 4.57
N VAL A 66 7.70 8.21 5.51
CA VAL A 66 9.13 8.52 5.57
C VAL A 66 9.72 7.81 6.79
N ASP A 67 10.91 7.21 6.65
CA ASP A 67 11.60 6.62 7.81
C ASP A 67 12.14 7.74 8.70
N ARG A 68 11.91 7.65 10.01
CA ARG A 68 12.49 8.57 10.98
C ARG A 68 14.03 8.61 10.95
N ASN A 69 14.66 7.52 10.52
CA ASN A 69 16.13 7.41 10.48
C ASN A 69 16.72 7.75 9.11
N ASP A 70 15.90 7.73 8.07
CA ASP A 70 16.28 8.00 6.69
C ASP A 70 15.18 8.84 6.07
N CYS A 71 15.46 10.12 5.81
CA CYS A 71 14.46 11.06 5.28
C CYS A 71 13.96 10.68 3.87
N ALA A 72 14.39 9.55 3.30
CA ALA A 72 13.82 8.95 2.09
C ALA A 72 12.44 8.31 2.35
N PRO A 73 11.47 8.52 1.45
CA PRO A 73 10.20 7.79 1.49
C PRO A 73 10.41 6.27 1.40
N ILE A 74 9.75 5.55 2.30
CA ILE A 74 9.73 4.08 2.38
C ILE A 74 8.40 3.48 1.93
N ALA A 75 7.36 4.30 1.78
CA ALA A 75 6.12 3.93 1.11
C ALA A 75 5.41 5.13 0.48
N LEU A 76 4.54 4.83 -0.47
CA LEU A 76 3.59 5.74 -1.09
C LEU A 76 2.21 5.07 -1.07
N ALA A 77 1.22 5.74 -0.49
CA ALA A 77 -0.18 5.37 -0.61
C ALA A 77 -0.88 6.36 -1.52
N VAL A 78 -1.65 5.86 -2.48
CA VAL A 78 -2.47 6.68 -3.39
C VAL A 78 -3.89 6.15 -3.40
N TYR A 79 -4.87 7.05 -3.38
CA TYR A 79 -6.27 6.65 -3.51
C TYR A 79 -6.62 6.43 -4.97
N VAL A 80 -7.06 5.21 -5.31
CA VAL A 80 -7.32 4.78 -6.68
C VAL A 80 -8.79 4.50 -6.87
N HIS A 81 -9.35 5.17 -7.87
CA HIS A 81 -10.70 4.93 -8.39
C HIS A 81 -10.63 4.00 -9.59
N SER A 82 -10.83 2.70 -9.40
CA SER A 82 -10.73 1.70 -10.49
C SER A 82 -11.89 0.71 -10.47
N GLN A 83 -12.47 0.47 -11.65
CA GLN A 83 -13.44 -0.61 -11.94
C GLN A 83 -14.56 -0.80 -10.89
N GLY A 84 -15.06 0.30 -10.31
CA GLY A 84 -16.18 0.30 -9.37
C GLY A 84 -15.81 -0.03 -7.93
N PHE A 85 -14.53 0.01 -7.57
CA PHE A 85 -14.06 -0.13 -6.20
C PHE A 85 -12.97 0.89 -5.88
N ASP A 86 -13.26 1.75 -4.92
CA ASP A 86 -12.30 2.74 -4.43
C ASP A 86 -11.45 2.10 -3.33
N HIS A 87 -10.12 2.31 -3.41
CA HIS A 87 -9.18 1.72 -2.46
C HIS A 87 -7.88 2.52 -2.40
N TRP A 88 -7.14 2.35 -1.30
CA TRP A 88 -5.79 2.84 -1.13
C TRP A 88 -4.80 1.82 -1.70
N LEU A 89 -4.11 2.17 -2.78
CA LEU A 89 -2.97 1.40 -3.28
C LEU A 89 -1.71 1.82 -2.52
N VAL A 90 -1.04 0.87 -1.89
CA VAL A 90 0.19 1.10 -1.12
C VAL A 90 1.38 0.43 -1.81
N LEU A 91 2.38 1.24 -2.14
CA LEU A 91 3.66 0.86 -2.72
C LEU A 91 4.75 1.04 -1.65
N THR A 92 5.68 0.10 -1.49
CA THR A 92 6.71 0.20 -0.44
C THR A 92 8.03 -0.48 -0.79
N ASN A 93 9.14 0.11 -0.34
CA ASN A 93 10.48 -0.47 -0.43
C ASN A 93 10.76 -1.57 0.63
N ILE A 94 9.85 -1.81 1.57
CA ILE A 94 9.93 -2.99 2.43
C ILE A 94 9.84 -4.26 1.57
N ILE A 95 9.13 -4.14 0.45
CA ILE A 95 8.86 -5.19 -0.52
C ILE A 95 9.74 -5.00 -1.76
N SER A 96 9.75 -3.79 -2.34
CA SER A 96 10.55 -3.50 -3.52
C SER A 96 12.05 -3.44 -3.21
N LYS A 97 12.86 -4.09 -4.07
CA LYS A 97 14.33 -4.00 -4.04
C LYS A 97 14.87 -2.86 -4.90
N ASP A 98 14.00 -2.02 -5.44
CA ASP A 98 14.42 -0.84 -6.19
C ASP A 98 15.21 0.09 -5.26
N GLY A 99 16.51 0.20 -5.50
CA GLY A 99 17.40 1.11 -4.76
C GLY A 99 17.05 2.58 -4.98
N CYS A 100 16.31 2.90 -6.03
CA CYS A 100 15.86 4.25 -6.37
C CYS A 100 14.42 4.53 -5.89
N PHE A 101 13.76 3.60 -5.19
CA PHE A 101 12.35 3.73 -4.79
C PHE A 101 12.04 5.07 -4.11
N GLY A 102 12.84 5.45 -3.10
CA GLY A 102 12.62 6.67 -2.33
C GLY A 102 12.77 7.94 -3.18
N GLU A 103 13.70 7.94 -4.13
CA GLU A 103 13.90 9.07 -5.06
C GLU A 103 12.71 9.20 -6.03
N ARG A 104 12.22 8.07 -6.55
CA ARG A 104 11.06 8.03 -7.45
C ARG A 104 9.78 8.48 -6.75
N VAL A 105 9.52 7.95 -5.55
CA VAL A 105 8.37 8.38 -4.74
C VAL A 105 8.45 9.86 -4.41
N ARG A 106 9.64 10.37 -4.04
CA ARG A 106 9.84 11.79 -3.79
C ARG A 106 9.56 12.62 -5.05
N ALA A 107 10.06 12.20 -6.21
CA ALA A 107 9.81 12.89 -7.47
C ALA A 107 8.31 12.92 -7.83
N LEU A 108 7.60 11.82 -7.59
CA LEU A 108 6.16 11.68 -7.85
C LEU A 108 5.29 12.61 -6.99
N ALA A 109 5.60 12.73 -5.70
CA ALA A 109 4.68 13.37 -4.74
C ALA A 109 5.25 14.64 -4.07
N CYS A 110 6.36 15.16 -4.61
CA CYS A 110 7.25 16.19 -4.05
C CYS A 110 6.58 17.42 -3.41
N ASN A 111 5.35 17.79 -3.80
CA ASN A 111 4.67 18.98 -3.27
C ASN A 111 3.19 18.76 -2.90
N CYS A 112 2.66 17.55 -3.06
CA CYS A 112 1.23 17.27 -2.89
C CYS A 112 0.93 16.15 -1.90
N ALA A 113 1.95 15.46 -1.41
CA ALA A 113 1.76 14.39 -0.45
C ALA A 113 1.71 14.89 0.99
N GLU A 114 0.83 14.27 1.77
CA GLU A 114 0.94 14.26 3.23
C GLU A 114 2.11 13.34 3.61
N GLU A 115 3.07 13.85 4.37
CA GLU A 115 4.18 13.05 4.90
C GLU A 115 3.86 12.57 6.32
N ILE A 116 3.93 11.26 6.54
CA ILE A 116 3.79 10.64 7.87
C ILE A 116 5.10 9.96 8.24
N GLU A 117 5.64 10.33 9.39
CA GLU A 117 6.84 9.70 9.93
C GLU A 117 6.52 8.35 10.58
N THR A 118 7.21 7.30 10.13
CA THR A 118 7.16 5.97 10.73
C THR A 118 8.57 5.37 10.80
N ASP A 119 8.70 4.19 11.39
CA ASP A 119 9.95 3.45 11.33
C ASP A 119 9.78 2.21 10.44
N ALA A 120 10.86 1.81 9.76
CA ALA A 120 10.83 0.68 8.83
C ALA A 120 10.41 -0.65 9.49
N LYS A 121 10.60 -0.79 10.80
CA LYS A 121 10.17 -2.00 11.54
C LYS A 121 8.65 -2.01 11.69
N SER A 122 8.05 -0.89 12.10
CA SER A 122 6.59 -0.73 12.22
C SER A 122 5.89 -0.97 10.88
N LEU A 123 6.42 -0.41 9.80
CA LEU A 123 5.89 -0.66 8.45
C LEU A 123 6.02 -2.15 8.06
N ARG A 124 7.16 -2.79 8.34
CA ARG A 124 7.36 -4.22 8.08
C ARG A 124 6.38 -5.10 8.84
N GLU A 125 6.15 -4.82 10.13
CA GLU A 125 5.15 -5.54 10.93
C GLU A 125 3.75 -5.40 10.34
N ALA A 126 3.39 -4.20 9.85
CA ALA A 126 2.10 -3.94 9.21
C ALA A 126 1.94 -4.70 7.89
N VAL A 127 2.99 -4.75 7.06
CA VAL A 127 3.00 -5.56 5.81
C VAL A 127 2.83 -7.05 6.11
N VAL A 128 3.50 -7.57 7.14
CA VAL A 128 3.36 -8.98 7.55
C VAL A 128 1.95 -9.28 8.03
N GLU A 129 1.34 -8.40 8.82
CA GLU A 129 -0.04 -8.53 9.28
C GLU A 129 -1.03 -8.55 8.10
N TYR A 130 -0.88 -7.62 7.16
CA TYR A 130 -1.70 -7.56 5.96
C TYR A 130 -1.68 -8.89 5.19
N TYR A 131 -0.49 -9.40 4.86
CA TYR A 131 -0.40 -10.65 4.12
C TYR A 131 -0.87 -11.87 4.92
N SER A 132 -0.71 -11.85 6.24
CA SER A 132 -1.23 -12.91 7.11
C SER A 132 -2.76 -12.95 7.08
N ILE A 133 -3.41 -11.79 7.13
CA ILE A 133 -4.87 -11.67 7.01
C ILE A 133 -5.32 -12.06 5.60
N PHE A 134 -4.64 -11.56 4.56
CA PHE A 134 -4.95 -11.89 3.17
C PHE A 134 -4.89 -13.41 2.92
N LEU A 135 -3.82 -14.07 3.37
CA LEU A 135 -3.67 -15.52 3.26
C LEU A 135 -4.77 -16.27 4.03
N ARG A 136 -5.05 -15.88 5.28
CA ARG A 136 -6.15 -16.45 6.07
C ARG A 136 -7.48 -16.34 5.32
N ASN A 137 -7.78 -15.18 4.77
CA ASN A 137 -9.05 -14.92 4.08
C ASN A 137 -9.15 -15.66 2.74
N GLN A 138 -8.05 -15.78 1.99
CA GLN A 138 -8.01 -16.63 0.79
C GLN A 138 -8.22 -18.11 1.12
N TRP A 139 -7.56 -18.61 2.17
CA TRP A 139 -7.69 -20.01 2.60
C TRP A 139 -9.08 -20.36 3.12
N LEU A 140 -9.78 -19.39 3.72
CA LEU A 140 -11.15 -19.56 4.21
C LEU A 140 -12.22 -19.30 3.14
N CYS A 141 -11.86 -18.76 1.97
CA CYS A 141 -12.79 -18.62 0.87
C CYS A 141 -12.92 -19.95 0.10
N GLU A 142 -13.76 -20.85 0.61
CA GLU A 142 -14.10 -22.14 -0.05
C GLU A 142 -14.76 -21.98 -1.44
N SER A 143 -15.01 -20.75 -1.90
CA SER A 143 -15.72 -20.44 -3.15
C SER A 143 -14.96 -19.49 -4.10
N CYS A 144 -13.69 -19.16 -3.82
CA CYS A 144 -12.91 -18.21 -4.63
C CYS A 144 -12.08 -18.86 -5.75
N ALA A 145 -12.40 -20.09 -6.17
CA ALA A 145 -11.78 -20.79 -7.30
C ALA A 145 -12.46 -20.45 -8.64
#